data_AF-A0A0S8H1R9-F1
#
_entry.id   AF-A0A0S8H1R9-F1
#
_cell.length_a   1.000
_cell.length_b   1.000
_cell.length_c   1.000
_cell.angle_alpha   90.00
_cell.angle_beta   90.00
_cell.angle_gamma   90.00
#
_symmetry.space_group_name_H-M   'P 1'
#
loop_
_entity.id
_entity.type
_entity.pdbx_description
1 polymer ?
#
loop_
_entity_poly.entity_id
_entity_poly.type
_entity_poly.pdbx_seq_one_letter_code
_entity_poly.pdbx_strand_id
1 'polypeptide(L)'
;DKFSEDSARWVIDFVDNLLYLRWQEAIKDLRAVRDPLETGFFEKQSSIDSKALELYKKDPDLAKKFLTDYTRTCMEKTVKIYRDLRELIITKYTNNKLGL
;
A
#
# COMPACT_ATOMS: atom_id res chain seq x y z
N ASP A 1 -15.27 14.96 -9.05
CA ASP A 1 -14.36 14.31 -8.07
C ASP A 1 -14.04 15.23 -6.91
N LYS A 2 -13.91 14.65 -5.70
CA LYS A 2 -13.52 15.38 -4.47
C LYS A 2 -12.47 14.56 -3.72
N PHE A 3 -11.52 15.27 -3.11
CA PHE A 3 -10.54 14.68 -2.20
C PHE A 3 -11.24 13.96 -1.03
N SER A 4 -10.72 12.79 -0.66
CA SER A 4 -11.17 12.05 0.52
C SER A 4 -10.01 11.29 1.15
N GLU A 5 -9.80 11.49 2.44
CA GLU A 5 -8.84 10.74 3.23
C GLU A 5 -9.16 9.24 3.29
N ASP A 6 -10.42 8.85 3.09
CA ASP A 6 -10.85 7.44 3.14
C ASP A 6 -10.69 6.71 1.80
N SER A 7 -10.27 7.44 0.75
CA SER A 7 -10.02 6.85 -0.56
C SER A 7 -8.57 6.38 -0.67
N ALA A 8 -8.38 5.07 -0.89
CA ALA A 8 -7.05 4.51 -1.15
C ALA A 8 -6.35 5.22 -2.32
N ARG A 9 -7.10 5.58 -3.36
CA ARG A 9 -6.58 6.37 -4.48
C ARG A 9 -5.99 7.69 -4.01
N TRP A 10 -6.76 8.51 -3.30
CA TRP A 10 -6.28 9.82 -2.85
C TRP A 10 -5.13 9.72 -1.84
N VAL A 11 -5.12 8.71 -0.99
CA VAL A 11 -4.00 8.44 -0.07
C VAL A 11 -2.70 8.17 -0.84
N ILE A 12 -2.76 7.37 -1.91
CA ILE A 12 -1.61 7.06 -2.76
C ILE A 12 -1.21 8.28 -3.60
N ASP A 13 -2.18 8.91 -4.30
CA ASP A 13 -1.96 10.08 -5.13
C ASP A 13 -1.30 11.23 -4.33
N PHE A 14 -1.65 11.39 -3.05
CA PHE A 14 -1.03 12.41 -2.20
C PHE A 14 0.46 12.13 -1.98
N VAL A 15 0.84 10.89 -1.63
CA VAL A 15 2.26 10.52 -1.50
C VAL A 15 3.00 10.77 -2.82
N ASP A 16 2.45 10.33 -3.95
CA ASP A 16 3.06 10.48 -5.27
C ASP A 16 3.35 11.96 -5.60
N ASN A 17 2.39 12.85 -5.30
CA ASN A 17 2.59 14.29 -5.47
C ASN A 17 3.66 14.85 -4.53
N LEU A 18 3.77 14.35 -3.29
CA LEU A 18 4.79 14.78 -2.34
C LEU A 18 6.20 14.35 -2.74
N LEU A 19 6.35 13.26 -3.50
CA LEU A 19 7.67 12.83 -3.99
C LEU A 19 8.36 13.92 -4.81
N TYR A 20 7.60 14.78 -5.51
CA TYR A 20 8.17 15.85 -6.33
C TYR A 20 8.90 16.94 -5.53
N LEU A 21 8.69 17.03 -4.21
CA LEU A 21 9.41 17.98 -3.36
C LEU A 21 10.94 17.73 -3.37
N ARG A 22 11.34 16.45 -3.37
CA ARG A 22 12.73 15.97 -3.39
C ARG A 22 12.80 14.57 -3.99
N TRP A 23 12.54 14.46 -5.29
CA TRP A 23 12.34 13.16 -5.94
C TRP A 23 13.49 12.17 -5.74
N GLN A 24 14.75 12.61 -5.91
CA GLN A 24 15.91 11.72 -5.88
C GLN A 24 16.09 11.01 -4.53
N GLU A 25 15.68 11.65 -3.45
CA GLU A 25 15.76 11.18 -2.08
C GLU A 25 14.45 10.51 -1.64
N ALA A 26 13.31 11.15 -1.88
CA ALA A 26 12.00 10.65 -1.48
C ALA A 26 11.63 9.32 -2.15
N ILE A 27 12.04 9.09 -3.40
CA ILE A 27 11.82 7.81 -4.08
C ILE A 27 12.54 6.64 -3.38
N LYS A 28 13.66 6.91 -2.71
CA LYS A 28 14.40 5.89 -1.96
C LYS A 28 13.64 5.50 -0.69
N ASP A 29 13.07 6.48 0.02
CA ASP A 29 12.22 6.24 1.19
C ASP A 29 10.94 5.48 0.81
N LEU A 30 10.30 5.84 -0.32
CA LEU A 30 9.14 5.11 -0.84
C LEU A 30 9.49 3.64 -1.13
N ARG A 31 10.55 3.39 -1.89
CA ARG A 31 10.98 2.03 -2.26
C ARG A 31 11.33 1.18 -1.05
N ALA A 32 11.97 1.78 -0.04
CA ALA A 32 12.36 1.08 1.19
C ALA A 32 11.17 0.43 1.92
N VAL A 33 9.94 0.96 1.79
CA VAL A 33 8.75 0.39 2.41
C VAL A 33 7.81 -0.30 1.42
N ARG A 34 7.70 0.22 0.19
CA ARG A 34 6.83 -0.35 -0.84
C ARG A 34 7.37 -1.66 -1.39
N ASP A 35 8.66 -1.74 -1.67
CA ASP A 35 9.22 -2.91 -2.34
C ASP A 35 9.13 -4.16 -1.45
N PRO A 36 9.46 -4.12 -0.14
CA PRO A 36 9.24 -5.27 0.75
C PRO A 36 7.76 -5.65 0.91
N LEU A 37 6.85 -4.67 0.87
CA LEU A 37 5.41 -4.93 0.90
C LEU A 37 4.97 -5.73 -0.33
N GLU A 38 5.36 -5.27 -1.51
CA GLU A 38 5.02 -5.88 -2.80
C GLU A 38 5.66 -7.26 -2.93
N THR A 39 6.96 -7.40 -2.64
CA THR A 39 7.64 -8.70 -2.61
C THR A 39 6.92 -9.67 -1.68
N GLY A 40 6.54 -9.23 -0.48
CA GLY A 40 5.81 -10.08 0.46
C GLY A 40 4.42 -10.51 0.00
N PHE A 41 3.77 -9.76 -0.91
CA PHE A 41 2.53 -10.20 -1.56
C PHE A 41 2.81 -11.29 -2.60
N PHE A 42 3.81 -11.08 -3.46
CA PHE A 42 4.18 -12.05 -4.49
C PHE A 42 4.67 -13.38 -3.89
N GLU A 43 5.47 -13.34 -2.83
CA GLU A 43 5.95 -14.54 -2.13
C GLU A 43 4.81 -15.39 -1.57
N LYS A 44 3.72 -14.75 -1.11
CA LYS A 44 2.56 -15.42 -0.52
C LYS A 44 1.57 -15.93 -1.55
N GLN A 45 1.63 -15.43 -2.79
CA GLN A 45 0.63 -15.66 -3.83
C GLN A 45 0.31 -17.16 -4.02
N SER A 46 1.33 -18.00 -4.20
CA SER A 46 1.14 -19.43 -4.42
C SER A 46 0.45 -20.15 -3.25
N SER A 47 0.75 -19.75 -2.00
CA SER A 47 0.11 -20.31 -0.81
C SER A 47 -1.35 -19.89 -0.70
N ILE A 48 -1.64 -18.61 -0.98
CA ILE A 48 -3.00 -18.07 -1.01
C ILE A 48 -3.84 -18.77 -2.09
N ASP A 49 -3.30 -18.94 -3.30
CA ASP A 49 -3.99 -19.59 -4.41
C ASP A 49 -4.28 -21.07 -4.11
N SER A 50 -3.30 -21.78 -3.55
CA SER A 50 -3.48 -23.17 -3.11
C SER A 50 -4.58 -23.26 -2.06
N LYS A 51 -4.59 -22.34 -1.08
CA LYS A 51 -5.62 -22.32 -0.04
C LYS A 51 -7.00 -22.01 -0.58
N ALA A 52 -7.11 -21.04 -1.49
CA ALA A 52 -8.36 -20.69 -2.14
C ALA A 52 -8.91 -21.88 -2.93
N LEU A 53 -8.06 -22.62 -3.65
CA LEU A 53 -8.45 -23.82 -4.39
C LEU A 53 -8.94 -24.95 -3.48
N GLU A 54 -8.27 -25.17 -2.33
CA GLU A 54 -8.75 -26.13 -1.31
C GLU A 54 -10.14 -25.78 -0.79
N LEU A 55 -10.38 -24.50 -0.49
CA LEU A 55 -11.68 -24.02 -0.02
C LEU A 55 -12.73 -24.15 -1.12
N TYR A 56 -12.38 -23.81 -2.36
CA TYR A 56 -13.29 -23.85 -3.51
C TYR A 56 -13.82 -25.27 -3.77
N LYS A 57 -12.95 -26.28 -3.64
CA LYS A 57 -13.33 -27.70 -3.77
C LYS A 57 -14.33 -28.14 -2.71
N LYS A 58 -14.41 -27.46 -1.56
CA LYS A 58 -15.36 -27.74 -0.50
C LYS A 58 -16.66 -26.94 -0.68
N ASP A 59 -16.50 -25.64 -0.88
CA ASP A 59 -17.59 -24.69 -1.07
C ASP A 59 -17.04 -23.43 -1.77
N PRO A 60 -17.53 -23.11 -2.98
CA PRO A 60 -17.13 -21.90 -3.71
C PRO A 60 -17.28 -20.60 -2.89
N ASP A 61 -18.27 -20.50 -2.00
CA ASP A 61 -18.48 -19.30 -1.19
C ASP A 61 -17.39 -19.11 -0.12
N LEU A 62 -16.80 -20.20 0.39
CA LEU A 62 -15.67 -20.13 1.30
C LEU A 62 -14.43 -19.55 0.62
N ALA A 63 -14.14 -19.96 -0.62
CA ALA A 63 -13.03 -19.43 -1.39
C ALA A 63 -13.23 -17.94 -1.72
N LYS A 64 -14.43 -17.56 -2.13
CA LYS A 64 -14.79 -16.16 -2.39
C LYS A 64 -14.61 -15.30 -1.15
N LYS A 65 -15.11 -15.75 0.00
CA LYS A 65 -14.95 -15.05 1.27
C LYS A 65 -13.47 -14.90 1.64
N PHE A 66 -12.70 -15.99 1.55
CA PHE A 66 -11.28 -15.98 1.85
C PHE A 66 -10.49 -15.00 0.97
N LEU A 67 -10.67 -15.03 -0.35
CA LEU A 67 -9.99 -14.11 -1.27
C LEU A 67 -10.40 -12.66 -1.04
N THR A 68 -11.68 -12.42 -0.73
CA THR A 68 -12.18 -11.07 -0.41
C THR A 68 -11.53 -10.53 0.86
N ASP A 69 -11.47 -11.34 1.92
CA ASP A 69 -10.87 -10.96 3.20
C ASP A 69 -9.34 -10.76 3.05
N TYR A 70 -8.66 -11.61 2.28
CA TYR A 70 -7.24 -11.46 1.96
C TYR A 70 -6.96 -10.15 1.19
N THR A 71 -7.72 -9.89 0.13
CA THR A 71 -7.55 -8.69 -0.71
C THR A 71 -7.79 -7.43 0.11
N ARG A 72 -8.83 -7.43 0.96
CA ARG A 72 -9.09 -6.32 1.90
C ARG A 72 -7.90 -6.08 2.83
N THR A 73 -7.36 -7.14 3.42
CA THR A 73 -6.20 -7.05 4.32
C THR A 73 -4.98 -6.46 3.61
N CYS A 74 -4.70 -6.88 2.37
CA CYS A 74 -3.62 -6.30 1.57
C CYS A 74 -3.83 -4.81 1.32
N MET A 75 -5.05 -4.42 0.94
CA MET A 75 -5.41 -3.01 0.69
C MET A 75 -5.32 -2.15 1.97
N GLU A 76 -5.84 -2.62 3.10
CA GLU A 76 -5.75 -1.92 4.39
C GLU A 76 -4.29 -1.71 4.81
N LYS A 77 -3.44 -2.73 4.63
CA LYS A 77 -2.01 -2.63 4.89
C LYS A 77 -1.33 -1.60 3.98
N THR A 78 -1.65 -1.60 2.68
CA THR A 78 -1.13 -0.63 1.72
C THR A 78 -1.54 0.79 2.09
N VAL A 79 -2.83 1.03 2.35
CA VAL A 79 -3.34 2.35 2.76
C VAL A 79 -2.63 2.85 4.02
N LYS A 80 -2.45 1.98 5.02
CA LYS A 80 -1.72 2.36 6.23
C LYS A 80 -0.28 2.78 5.92
N ILE A 81 0.45 1.99 5.13
CA ILE A 81 1.84 2.29 4.76
C ILE A 81 1.94 3.62 4.01
N TYR A 82 1.01 3.92 3.11
CA TYR A 82 1.00 5.20 2.39
C TYR A 82 0.64 6.39 3.29
N ARG A 83 -0.21 6.21 4.30
CA ARG A 83 -0.41 7.24 5.33
C ARG A 83 0.86 7.50 6.13
N ASP A 84 1.57 6.45 6.55
CA ASP A 84 2.84 6.57 7.27
C ASP A 84 3.92 7.25 6.39
N LEU A 85 3.97 6.92 5.09
CA LEU A 85 4.86 7.55 4.11
C LEU A 85 4.58 9.04 3.94
N ARG A 86 3.30 9.43 3.89
CA ARG A 86 2.92 10.84 3.81
C ARG A 86 3.52 11.63 4.98
N GLU A 87 3.36 11.12 6.20
CA GLU A 87 3.94 11.74 7.40
C GLU A 87 5.47 11.83 7.33
N LEU A 88 6.13 10.76 6.88
CA LEU A 88 7.57 10.72 6.70
C LEU A 88 8.07 11.77 5.69
N ILE A 89 7.47 11.81 4.50
CA ILE A 89 7.89 12.69 3.40
C ILE A 89 7.65 14.16 3.78
N ILE A 90 6.50 14.47 4.36
CA ILE A 90 6.22 15.81 4.89
C ILE A 90 7.30 16.19 5.90
N THR A 91 7.58 15.32 6.88
CA THR A 91 8.54 15.60 7.94
C THR A 91 9.97 15.77 7.45
N LYS A 92 10.37 15.09 6.37
CA LYS A 92 11.74 15.12 5.84
C LYS A 92 11.96 16.24 4.82
N TYR A 93 10.99 16.49 3.95
CA TYR A 93 11.21 17.20 2.70
C TYR A 93 10.39 18.49 2.53
N THR A 94 9.57 18.88 3.51
CA THR A 94 8.90 20.19 3.45
C THR A 94 9.82 21.36 3.84
N ASN A 95 9.40 22.56 3.47
CA ASN A 95 10.17 23.81 3.58
C ASN A 95 10.70 24.11 5.00
N ASN A 96 10.06 23.59 6.05
CA ASN A 96 10.50 23.75 7.44
C ASN A 96 11.90 23.17 7.75
N LYS A 97 12.46 22.34 6.86
CA LYS A 97 13.81 21.75 7.00
C LYS A 97 14.77 22.12 5.88
N LEU A 98 14.32 22.91 4.91
CA LEU A 98 15.10 23.26 3.71
C LEU A 98 15.81 24.62 3.83
N GLY A 99 15.81 25.23 5.02
CA GLY A 99 16.62 26.41 5.32
C GLY A 99 16.19 27.69 4.60
N LEU A 100 14.90 27.81 4.25
CA LEU A 100 14.27 29.09 3.92
C LEU A 100 13.70 29.74 5.18
#